data_AF-A0A0S7BLA4-F1
#
_entry.id   AF-A0A0S7BLA4-F1
#
_cell.length_a   1.000
_cell.length_b   1.000
_cell.length_c   1.000
_cell.angle_alpha   90.00
_cell.angle_beta   90.00
_cell.angle_gamma   90.00
#
_symmetry.space_group_name_H-M   'P 1'
#
loop_
_entity.id
_entity.type
_entity.pdbx_description
1 polymer ?
#
loop_
_entity_poly.entity_id
_entity_poly.type
_entity_poly.pdbx_seq_one_letter_code
_entity_poly.pdbx_strand_id
1 'polypeptide(L)'
;MKSRSLYALLVPFILSSLGLSSCQAVQSVQAQPNSGAFIAQSIVAPDCNNGNHIRAIHAVDRNTVTFELCAPDRTFPAKVGVPAFSIQDDVVLNQTQGDPEQISLIANGTGPFRITKTAEDSLFVGQWNNYWGIPVRLQLITFTWNSDAEIRRKNLSLRTADGISAVDPMDVGTILLDDFLKVEESPVINTVFLGMNNTLAPFDNLLFRQALATAIDRQKLADDLFGSSAQSADELVPVLFPTGHSNTSTGYVYNTEKAQETLSQSNFDLDQELVLSYDQTSSGLIPYPDKLAEELAQELKMIGVKVQLNPLPTQEFQQSLSEGKLGLYFMAFSPDYPDANSFFEPLFSQDNPMIGKTDPVVAGKIAAALATSDTTVIQENYDDINEWVKNQAPLIPLVYTNEAYAYRTAVDGILNGAFGESFAQMATTTKSLTFMQADKPGTLWPVDFSSEDTLRITRLVFDTLTSYDPAALLTQPSLADTWSSNADFTEWTFLLRYDVPFSDGKTLDANDVVATFAAQADRTSPNHRPDLNYDYYQRMFGNFMK
;
A
#
# COMPACT_ATOMS: atom_id res chain seq x y z
N MET A 1 -46.09 84.71 -1.34
CA MET A 1 -46.45 85.17 -2.70
C MET A 1 -46.09 84.08 -3.71
N LYS A 2 -47.12 83.52 -4.39
CA LYS A 2 -47.21 83.22 -5.84
C LYS A 2 -45.96 82.59 -6.51
N SER A 3 -45.93 81.45 -7.20
CA SER A 3 -46.82 80.78 -8.18
C SER A 3 -45.85 80.27 -9.29
N ARG A 4 -45.79 78.96 -9.56
CA ARG A 4 -46.19 78.29 -10.83
C ARG A 4 -45.48 78.67 -12.14
N SER A 5 -45.26 77.60 -12.93
CA SER A 5 -45.23 77.48 -14.42
C SER A 5 -43.84 77.33 -15.05
N LEU A 6 -43.48 76.13 -15.57
CA LEU A 6 -43.79 75.53 -16.89
C LEU A 6 -42.96 76.11 -18.04
N TYR A 7 -42.13 75.27 -18.68
CA TYR A 7 -41.95 75.27 -20.14
C TYR A 7 -41.64 73.85 -20.63
N ALA A 8 -42.35 73.47 -21.70
CA ALA A 8 -42.32 72.20 -22.40
C ALA A 8 -41.79 72.42 -23.83
N LEU A 9 -41.11 71.41 -24.41
CA LEU A 9 -40.80 71.21 -25.84
C LEU A 9 -40.45 69.69 -25.98
N LEU A 10 -41.38 68.79 -26.36
CA LEU A 10 -41.77 68.31 -27.71
C LEU A 10 -40.60 67.74 -28.57
N VAL A 11 -40.37 66.40 -28.61
CA VAL A 11 -40.77 65.38 -29.66
C VAL A 11 -39.54 64.91 -30.50
N PRO A 12 -39.42 63.67 -31.07
CA PRO A 12 -40.43 62.61 -31.27
C PRO A 12 -40.10 61.18 -30.78
N PHE A 13 -41.19 60.41 -30.75
CA PHE A 13 -41.32 58.95 -30.79
C PHE A 13 -40.49 58.25 -31.88
N ILE A 14 -39.82 57.15 -31.51
CA ILE A 14 -39.68 55.97 -32.35
C ILE A 14 -40.20 54.76 -31.56
N LEU A 15 -41.09 54.03 -32.21
CA LEU A 15 -41.80 52.86 -31.71
C LEU A 15 -40.89 51.62 -31.53
N SER A 16 -41.35 50.76 -30.61
CA SER A 16 -41.33 49.29 -30.67
C SER A 16 -40.00 48.52 -30.53
N SER A 17 -39.71 48.06 -29.30
CA SER A 17 -39.68 46.62 -28.95
C SER A 17 -39.34 46.43 -27.46
N LEU A 18 -40.37 46.32 -26.63
CA LEU A 18 -40.24 45.81 -25.25
C LEU A 18 -40.16 44.28 -25.33
N GLY A 19 -38.94 43.75 -25.35
CA GLY A 19 -38.68 42.36 -24.98
C GLY A 19 -38.59 42.28 -23.46
N LEU A 20 -39.61 41.68 -22.83
CA LEU A 20 -39.59 41.27 -21.44
C LEU A 20 -38.53 40.18 -21.26
N SER A 21 -37.32 40.54 -20.83
CA SER A 21 -36.39 39.57 -20.25
C SER A 21 -36.83 39.31 -18.82
N SER A 22 -37.63 38.26 -18.64
CA SER A 22 -37.99 37.71 -17.35
C SER A 22 -36.72 37.37 -16.55
N CYS A 23 -36.64 37.83 -15.30
CA CYS A 23 -35.79 37.22 -14.29
C CYS A 23 -36.09 35.72 -14.24
N GLN A 24 -35.17 34.90 -14.74
CA GLN A 24 -35.18 33.48 -14.40
C GLN A 24 -34.70 33.39 -12.95
N ALA A 25 -35.63 33.10 -12.04
CA ALA A 25 -35.28 32.56 -10.74
C ALA A 25 -34.37 31.35 -10.99
N VAL A 26 -33.20 31.34 -10.36
CA VAL A 26 -32.36 30.15 -10.27
C VAL A 26 -33.23 29.09 -9.60
N GLN A 27 -33.75 28.15 -10.39
CA GLN A 27 -34.35 26.95 -9.85
C GLN A 27 -33.24 26.22 -9.12
N SER A 28 -33.34 26.17 -7.80
CA SER A 28 -32.67 25.13 -7.02
C SER A 28 -33.04 23.81 -7.69
N VAL A 29 -32.05 23.13 -8.28
CA VAL A 29 -32.19 21.73 -8.64
C VAL A 29 -32.34 20.99 -7.31
N GLN A 30 -33.58 20.82 -6.86
CA GLN A 30 -33.88 19.84 -5.84
C GLN A 30 -33.48 18.51 -6.45
N ALA A 31 -32.52 17.83 -5.83
CA ALA A 31 -32.25 16.43 -6.11
C ALA A 31 -33.60 15.70 -6.09
N GLN A 32 -34.01 15.18 -7.24
CA GLN A 32 -35.10 14.23 -7.28
C GLN A 32 -34.64 13.04 -6.44
N PRO A 33 -35.37 12.65 -5.38
CA PRO A 33 -35.08 11.38 -4.74
C PRO A 33 -35.27 10.31 -5.81
N ASN A 34 -34.22 9.57 -6.14
CA ASN A 34 -34.31 8.41 -7.01
C ASN A 34 -35.28 7.41 -6.37
N SER A 35 -36.55 7.51 -6.74
CA SER A 35 -37.66 6.71 -6.22
C SER A 35 -37.75 5.33 -6.87
N GLY A 36 -36.65 4.86 -7.47
CA GLY A 36 -36.51 3.48 -7.93
C GLY A 36 -36.19 2.57 -6.75
N ALA A 37 -36.85 1.41 -6.68
CA ALA A 37 -36.49 0.36 -5.73
C ALA A 37 -35.01 0.00 -5.92
N PHE A 38 -34.26 -0.07 -4.83
CA PHE A 38 -32.87 -0.54 -4.86
C PHE A 38 -32.85 -2.00 -5.32
N ILE A 39 -32.10 -2.30 -6.37
CA ILE A 39 -31.89 -3.65 -6.86
C ILE A 39 -30.53 -4.11 -6.34
N ALA A 40 -30.57 -4.92 -5.28
CA ALA A 40 -29.40 -5.52 -4.67
C ALA A 40 -28.62 -6.39 -5.68
N GLN A 41 -27.32 -6.17 -5.78
CA GLN A 41 -26.39 -7.02 -6.51
C GLN A 41 -25.71 -8.01 -5.57
N SER A 42 -25.25 -9.13 -6.13
CA SER A 42 -24.46 -10.12 -5.40
C SER A 42 -23.58 -10.91 -6.34
N ILE A 43 -22.42 -11.34 -5.85
CA ILE A 43 -21.60 -12.37 -6.48
C ILE A 43 -21.44 -13.53 -5.52
N VAL A 44 -21.48 -14.76 -6.05
CA VAL A 44 -21.44 -15.99 -5.25
C VAL A 44 -20.65 -17.05 -6.01
N ALA A 45 -19.57 -17.51 -5.39
CA ALA A 45 -18.85 -18.72 -5.77
C ALA A 45 -19.70 -19.96 -5.46
N PRO A 46 -19.73 -20.96 -6.35
CA PRO A 46 -20.56 -22.16 -6.14
C PRO A 46 -20.14 -22.96 -4.90
N ASP A 47 -18.84 -22.99 -4.61
CA ASP A 47 -18.24 -23.64 -3.45
C ASP A 47 -16.90 -22.95 -3.11
N CYS A 48 -16.18 -23.52 -2.15
CA CYS A 48 -14.86 -23.07 -1.70
C CYS A 48 -13.72 -23.96 -2.23
N ASN A 49 -14.01 -24.86 -3.18
CA ASN A 49 -13.08 -25.90 -3.58
C ASN A 49 -12.03 -25.41 -4.58
N ASN A 50 -12.21 -24.23 -5.16
CA ASN A 50 -11.29 -23.69 -6.16
C ASN A 50 -10.16 -22.83 -5.55
N GLY A 51 -10.09 -22.70 -4.22
CA GLY A 51 -9.06 -21.92 -3.51
C GLY A 51 -9.39 -20.44 -3.34
N ASN A 52 -10.61 -20.00 -3.64
CA ASN A 52 -11.11 -18.67 -3.31
C ASN A 52 -11.32 -18.53 -1.79
N HIS A 53 -10.91 -17.40 -1.22
CA HIS A 53 -11.17 -17.08 0.18
C HIS A 53 -12.51 -16.36 0.36
N ILE A 54 -12.84 -15.40 -0.52
CA ILE A 54 -14.18 -14.80 -0.54
C ILE A 54 -15.11 -15.76 -1.29
N ARG A 55 -16.18 -16.20 -0.61
CA ARG A 55 -17.23 -17.04 -1.18
C ARG A 55 -18.34 -16.20 -1.80
N ALA A 56 -18.80 -15.17 -1.11
CA ALA A 56 -19.91 -14.36 -1.57
C ALA A 56 -19.80 -12.91 -1.10
N ILE A 57 -20.40 -12.01 -1.88
CA ILE A 57 -20.54 -10.60 -1.54
C ILE A 57 -21.97 -10.20 -1.88
N HIS A 58 -22.68 -9.63 -0.91
CA HIS A 58 -24.08 -9.23 -1.06
C HIS A 58 -24.27 -7.76 -0.71
N ALA A 59 -24.88 -7.00 -1.62
CA ALA A 59 -25.57 -5.79 -1.23
C ALA A 59 -26.91 -6.20 -0.58
N VAL A 60 -27.04 -6.06 0.73
CA VAL A 60 -28.27 -6.39 1.45
C VAL A 60 -29.32 -5.29 1.23
N ASP A 61 -28.86 -4.05 1.31
CA ASP A 61 -29.60 -2.84 0.97
C ASP A 61 -28.60 -1.76 0.50
N ARG A 62 -29.05 -0.51 0.31
CA ARG A 62 -28.20 0.58 -0.19
C ARG A 62 -26.94 0.83 0.65
N ASN A 63 -26.97 0.52 1.94
CA ASN A 63 -25.93 0.90 2.89
C ASN A 63 -25.39 -0.31 3.68
N THR A 64 -25.72 -1.53 3.27
CA THR A 64 -25.29 -2.74 3.97
C THR A 64 -24.69 -3.72 2.99
N VAL A 65 -23.44 -4.10 3.21
CA VAL A 65 -22.74 -5.14 2.44
C VAL A 65 -22.35 -6.27 3.37
N THR A 66 -22.56 -7.51 2.94
CA THR A 66 -22.03 -8.69 3.63
C THR A 66 -21.04 -9.45 2.76
N PHE A 67 -20.02 -10.00 3.41
CA PHE A 67 -19.02 -10.89 2.82
C PHE A 67 -19.10 -12.25 3.51
N GLU A 68 -19.18 -13.32 2.75
CA GLU A 68 -19.00 -14.70 3.23
C GLU A 68 -17.61 -15.20 2.83
N LEU A 69 -16.88 -15.80 3.77
CA LEU A 69 -15.53 -16.32 3.58
C LEU A 69 -15.52 -17.85 3.65
N CYS A 70 -14.58 -18.45 2.94
CA CYS A 70 -14.35 -19.89 2.88
C CYS A 70 -13.55 -20.43 4.08
N ALA A 71 -12.88 -19.56 4.83
CA ALA A 71 -12.17 -19.88 6.05
C ALA A 71 -12.22 -18.67 7.02
N PRO A 72 -12.04 -18.89 8.34
CA PRO A 72 -11.94 -17.80 9.31
C PRO A 72 -10.83 -16.80 8.95
N ASP A 73 -11.14 -15.51 9.01
CA ASP A 73 -10.16 -14.44 8.86
C ASP A 73 -10.54 -13.22 9.71
N ARG A 74 -9.97 -13.14 10.92
CA ARG A 74 -10.12 -11.97 11.82
C ARG A 74 -9.58 -10.67 11.21
N THR A 75 -8.67 -10.76 10.25
CA THR A 75 -7.97 -9.62 9.64
C THR A 75 -8.70 -9.06 8.43
N PHE A 76 -9.84 -9.64 8.05
CA PHE A 76 -10.63 -9.21 6.90
C PHE A 76 -10.92 -7.69 6.87
N PRO A 77 -11.29 -7.01 7.99
CA PRO A 77 -11.45 -5.56 7.99
C PRO A 77 -10.16 -4.80 7.67
N ALA A 78 -8.99 -5.33 8.03
CA ALA A 78 -7.72 -4.74 7.66
C ALA A 78 -7.45 -4.94 6.16
N LYS A 79 -7.66 -6.17 5.63
CA LYS A 79 -7.46 -6.49 4.21
C LYS A 79 -8.32 -5.62 3.29
N VAL A 80 -9.60 -5.39 3.58
CA VAL A 80 -10.47 -4.51 2.75
C VAL A 80 -10.15 -3.01 2.87
N GLY A 81 -9.21 -2.64 3.75
CA GLY A 81 -8.66 -1.29 3.88
C GLY A 81 -7.45 -1.02 2.98
N VAL A 82 -6.97 -2.04 2.27
CA VAL A 82 -5.83 -1.92 1.37
C VAL A 82 -6.25 -1.11 0.14
N PRO A 83 -5.44 -0.13 -0.32
CA PRO A 83 -5.81 0.74 -1.44
C PRO A 83 -6.23 0.02 -2.74
N ALA A 84 -5.72 -1.20 -2.98
CA ALA A 84 -6.14 -2.05 -4.10
C ALA A 84 -7.66 -2.35 -4.11
N PHE A 85 -8.34 -2.24 -2.97
CA PHE A 85 -9.78 -2.43 -2.82
C PHE A 85 -10.55 -1.12 -2.62
N SER A 86 -9.97 0.02 -3.03
CA SER A 86 -10.67 1.30 -2.98
C SER A 86 -11.93 1.25 -3.83
N ILE A 87 -13.04 1.72 -3.27
CA ILE A 87 -14.35 1.58 -3.88
C ILE A 87 -14.45 2.46 -5.12
N GLN A 88 -14.79 1.82 -6.23
CA GLN A 88 -14.97 2.46 -7.53
C GLN A 88 -16.45 2.74 -7.77
N ASP A 89 -16.70 3.78 -8.56
CA ASP A 89 -18.04 4.03 -9.10
C ASP A 89 -18.40 2.95 -10.13
N ASP A 90 -19.47 2.19 -9.88
CA ASP A 90 -19.95 1.14 -10.78
C ASP A 90 -20.28 1.65 -12.19
N VAL A 91 -20.72 2.91 -12.33
CA VAL A 91 -20.97 3.53 -13.63
C VAL A 91 -19.67 3.69 -14.42
N VAL A 92 -18.60 4.15 -13.77
CA VAL A 92 -17.27 4.26 -14.38
C VAL A 92 -16.71 2.89 -14.72
N LEU A 93 -16.80 1.92 -13.81
CA LEU A 93 -16.35 0.55 -14.08
C LEU A 93 -17.05 -0.04 -15.31
N ASN A 94 -18.38 0.10 -15.40
CA ASN A 94 -19.16 -0.42 -16.52
C ASN A 94 -18.89 0.32 -17.83
N GLN A 95 -18.68 1.64 -17.79
CA GLN A 95 -18.34 2.43 -18.96
C GLN A 95 -16.97 2.06 -19.53
N THR A 96 -16.02 1.76 -18.66
CA THR A 96 -14.62 1.45 -19.01
C THR A 96 -14.36 -0.03 -19.22
N GLN A 97 -15.29 -0.89 -18.79
CA GLN A 97 -15.14 -2.36 -18.78
C GLN A 97 -13.89 -2.80 -18.02
N GLY A 98 -13.60 -2.12 -16.91
CA GLY A 98 -12.39 -2.38 -16.12
C GLY A 98 -11.09 -2.04 -16.82
N ASP A 99 -11.08 -1.18 -17.85
CA ASP A 99 -9.83 -0.78 -18.51
C ASP A 99 -9.04 0.23 -17.65
N PRO A 100 -7.83 -0.11 -17.16
CA PRO A 100 -7.08 0.76 -16.24
C PRO A 100 -6.73 2.13 -16.84
N GLU A 101 -6.44 2.20 -18.15
CA GLU A 101 -6.12 3.46 -18.82
C GLU A 101 -7.35 4.35 -18.90
N GLN A 102 -8.51 3.78 -19.28
CA GLN A 102 -9.76 4.54 -19.33
C GLN A 102 -10.22 4.97 -17.93
N ILE A 103 -10.12 4.12 -16.92
CA ILE A 103 -10.42 4.47 -15.53
C ILE A 103 -9.55 5.65 -15.09
N SER A 104 -8.27 5.65 -15.46
CA SER A 104 -7.35 6.75 -15.13
C SER A 104 -7.75 8.09 -15.74
N LEU A 105 -8.40 8.08 -16.91
CA LEU A 105 -8.85 9.30 -17.60
C LEU A 105 -10.10 9.91 -16.98
N ILE A 106 -10.97 9.09 -16.40
CA ILE A 106 -12.26 9.52 -15.82
C ILE A 106 -12.40 9.12 -14.35
N ALA A 107 -11.27 9.05 -13.64
CA ALA A 107 -11.19 8.62 -12.25
C ALA A 107 -12.24 9.34 -11.40
N ASN A 108 -13.16 8.57 -10.82
CA ASN A 108 -14.25 9.07 -9.99
C ASN A 108 -14.25 8.33 -8.66
N GLY A 109 -13.77 9.00 -7.61
CA GLY A 109 -13.71 8.44 -6.27
C GLY A 109 -14.42 9.30 -5.23
N THR A 110 -14.46 8.80 -4.01
CA THR A 110 -15.10 9.45 -2.85
C THR A 110 -14.13 10.27 -2.00
N GLY A 111 -12.85 10.28 -2.35
CA GLY A 111 -11.77 10.85 -1.56
C GLY A 111 -11.79 12.38 -1.47
N PRO A 112 -10.91 12.95 -0.63
CA PRO A 112 -10.85 14.39 -0.38
C PRO A 112 -10.35 15.23 -1.56
N PHE A 113 -9.72 14.59 -2.54
CA PHE A 113 -9.21 15.24 -3.74
C PHE A 113 -9.68 14.51 -4.99
N ARG A 114 -9.54 15.16 -6.14
CA ARG A 114 -9.84 14.60 -7.46
C ARG A 114 -8.79 15.01 -8.47
N ILE A 115 -8.58 14.19 -9.48
CA ILE A 115 -7.71 14.54 -10.60
C ILE A 115 -8.31 15.74 -11.35
N THR A 116 -7.51 16.79 -11.51
CA THR A 116 -7.94 18.01 -12.23
C THR A 116 -7.25 18.18 -13.56
N LYS A 117 -6.01 17.69 -13.68
CA LYS A 117 -5.22 17.75 -14.90
C LYS A 117 -4.09 16.72 -14.84
N THR A 118 -3.83 16.09 -15.97
CA THR A 118 -2.62 15.29 -16.21
C THR A 118 -1.78 15.98 -17.28
N ALA A 119 -0.46 15.97 -17.10
CA ALA A 119 0.52 16.41 -18.06
C ALA A 119 1.64 15.37 -18.17
N GLU A 120 2.60 15.59 -19.07
CA GLU A 120 3.67 14.62 -19.35
C GLU A 120 4.51 14.27 -18.10
N ASP A 121 4.88 15.30 -17.33
CA ASP A 121 5.77 15.22 -16.14
C ASP A 121 5.09 15.67 -14.84
N SER A 122 3.76 15.85 -14.86
CA SER A 122 3.04 16.28 -13.65
C SER A 122 1.58 15.83 -13.63
N LEU A 123 1.07 15.67 -12.41
CA LEU A 123 -0.32 15.36 -12.14
C LEU A 123 -0.88 16.33 -11.08
N PHE A 124 -2.03 16.92 -11.37
CA PHE A 124 -2.66 17.95 -10.55
C PHE A 124 -3.90 17.38 -9.87
N VAL A 125 -3.88 17.33 -8.55
CA VAL A 125 -4.97 16.80 -7.72
C VAL A 125 -5.58 17.96 -6.93
N GLY A 126 -6.82 18.32 -7.24
CA GLY A 126 -7.51 19.45 -6.62
C GLY A 126 -8.49 18.99 -5.54
N GLN A 127 -8.73 19.84 -4.55
CA GLN A 127 -9.69 19.57 -3.48
C GLN A 127 -11.09 19.25 -4.04
N TRP A 128 -11.76 18.28 -3.42
CA TRP A 128 -13.19 18.04 -3.60
C TRP A 128 -13.98 18.74 -2.49
N ASN A 129 -14.69 19.81 -2.84
CA ASN A 129 -15.39 20.66 -1.86
C ASN A 129 -16.57 19.97 -1.17
N ASN A 130 -17.11 18.90 -1.75
CA ASN A 130 -18.20 18.12 -1.17
C ASN A 130 -17.70 16.80 -0.55
N TYR A 131 -16.41 16.73 -0.17
CA TYR A 131 -15.89 15.57 0.54
C TYR A 131 -16.70 15.32 1.82
N TRP A 132 -17.07 14.07 2.02
CA TRP A 132 -17.94 13.63 3.11
C TRP A 132 -17.26 13.65 4.48
N GLY A 133 -15.92 13.54 4.49
CA GLY A 133 -15.11 13.52 5.70
C GLY A 133 -14.67 14.90 6.17
N ILE A 134 -13.50 14.96 6.81
CA ILE A 134 -12.94 16.22 7.31
C ILE A 134 -12.45 17.06 6.11
N PRO A 135 -12.88 18.32 5.97
CA PRO A 135 -12.40 19.19 4.90
C PRO A 135 -10.88 19.36 4.94
N VAL A 136 -10.24 19.13 3.80
CA VAL A 136 -8.78 19.29 3.64
C VAL A 136 -8.35 20.75 3.59
N ARG A 137 -7.11 21.00 4.01
CA ARG A 137 -6.53 22.35 4.08
C ARG A 137 -5.87 22.77 2.75
N LEU A 138 -5.36 21.82 1.98
CA LEU A 138 -4.80 22.03 0.64
C LEU A 138 -5.92 22.12 -0.41
N GLN A 139 -5.78 23.05 -1.35
CA GLN A 139 -6.67 23.21 -2.50
C GLN A 139 -6.11 22.55 -3.76
N LEU A 140 -4.79 22.45 -3.87
CA LEU A 140 -4.10 21.84 -5.01
C LEU A 140 -2.83 21.12 -4.55
N ILE A 141 -2.66 19.88 -5.00
CA ILE A 141 -1.41 19.13 -4.90
C ILE A 141 -0.92 18.89 -6.32
N THR A 142 0.33 19.23 -6.60
CA THR A 142 1.00 18.94 -7.86
C THR A 142 2.04 17.86 -7.61
N PHE A 143 1.80 16.67 -8.14
CA PHE A 143 2.80 15.61 -8.16
C PHE A 143 3.70 15.79 -9.38
N THR A 144 5.00 15.66 -9.14
CA THR A 144 6.07 15.58 -10.15
C THR A 144 6.94 14.38 -9.81
N TRP A 145 7.79 13.92 -10.73
CA TRP A 145 8.62 12.74 -10.49
C TRP A 145 10.01 12.89 -11.11
N ASN A 146 10.99 12.29 -10.45
CA ASN A 146 12.35 12.13 -10.98
C ASN A 146 13.03 10.98 -10.22
N SER A 147 13.55 9.99 -10.94
CA SER A 147 14.16 8.81 -10.31
C SER A 147 15.49 9.14 -9.59
N ASP A 148 16.16 10.23 -9.94
CA ASP A 148 17.41 10.67 -9.33
C ASP A 148 17.15 11.44 -8.01
N ALA A 149 17.57 10.85 -6.89
CA ALA A 149 17.43 11.43 -5.56
C ALA A 149 18.15 12.77 -5.40
N GLU A 150 19.30 12.96 -6.06
CA GLU A 150 20.05 14.22 -6.03
C GLU A 150 19.26 15.33 -6.72
N ILE A 151 18.59 15.01 -7.84
CA ILE A 151 17.71 15.95 -8.54
C ILE A 151 16.50 16.31 -7.68
N ARG A 152 15.87 15.33 -7.00
CA ARG A 152 14.75 15.62 -6.08
C ARG A 152 15.20 16.55 -4.94
N ARG A 153 16.30 16.23 -4.26
CA ARG A 153 16.89 17.08 -3.21
C ARG A 153 17.20 18.48 -3.72
N LYS A 154 17.80 18.61 -4.91
CA LYS A 154 18.10 19.92 -5.51
C LYS A 154 16.84 20.74 -5.76
N ASN A 155 15.75 20.13 -6.22
CA ASN A 155 14.47 20.83 -6.41
C ASN A 155 13.88 21.30 -5.08
N LEU A 156 14.02 20.51 -4.02
CA LEU A 156 13.64 20.92 -2.67
C LEU A 156 14.46 22.13 -2.19
N SER A 157 15.80 22.09 -2.30
CA SER A 157 16.68 23.22 -1.92
C SER A 157 16.44 24.47 -2.76
N LEU A 158 16.12 24.32 -4.05
CA LEU A 158 15.76 25.43 -4.94
C LEU A 158 14.32 25.93 -4.75
N ARG A 159 13.52 25.28 -3.88
CA ARG A 159 12.12 25.61 -3.58
C ARG A 159 11.19 25.50 -4.78
N THR A 160 11.57 24.65 -5.74
CA THR A 160 10.71 24.26 -6.87
C THR A 160 9.83 23.06 -6.50
N ALA A 161 10.23 22.29 -5.48
CA ALA A 161 9.39 21.34 -4.76
C ALA A 161 9.16 21.81 -3.30
N ASP A 162 8.02 21.42 -2.73
CA ASP A 162 7.64 21.66 -1.34
C ASP A 162 7.91 20.44 -0.45
N GLY A 163 7.88 19.24 -1.04
CA GLY A 163 8.25 17.99 -0.41
C GLY A 163 8.75 16.97 -1.42
N ILE A 164 9.53 16.00 -0.95
CA ILE A 164 10.08 14.91 -1.75
C ILE A 164 9.99 13.58 -1.00
N SER A 165 9.82 12.48 -1.73
CA SER A 165 9.97 11.10 -1.20
C SER A 165 11.34 10.51 -1.53
N ALA A 166 11.61 9.34 -0.94
CA ALA A 166 12.83 8.56 -1.15
C ALA A 166 14.10 9.41 -1.00
N VAL A 167 14.23 10.10 0.14
CA VAL A 167 15.45 10.84 0.48
C VAL A 167 16.60 9.84 0.64
N ASP A 168 17.73 10.11 -0.01
CA ASP A 168 18.94 9.32 0.16
C ASP A 168 19.40 9.41 1.64
N PRO A 169 19.62 8.28 2.34
CA PRO A 169 20.04 8.30 3.74
C PRO A 169 21.30 9.12 4.02
N MET A 170 22.24 9.18 3.07
CA MET A 170 23.48 9.96 3.20
C MET A 170 23.23 11.47 3.05
N ASP A 171 22.11 11.87 2.45
CA ASP A 171 21.73 13.26 2.28
C ASP A 171 20.93 13.82 3.45
N VAL A 172 20.39 12.99 4.35
CA VAL A 172 19.60 13.43 5.52
C VAL A 172 20.35 14.48 6.33
N GLY A 173 21.61 14.22 6.67
CA GLY A 173 22.44 15.16 7.41
C GLY A 173 22.66 16.49 6.67
N THR A 174 22.80 16.44 5.34
CA THR A 174 22.94 17.65 4.50
C THR A 174 21.66 18.46 4.46
N ILE A 175 20.50 17.80 4.34
CA ILE A 175 19.18 18.46 4.32
C ILE A 175 18.92 19.17 5.66
N LEU A 176 19.26 18.53 6.77
CA LEU A 176 19.06 19.09 8.12
C LEU A 176 19.95 20.31 8.42
N LEU A 177 20.95 20.63 7.58
CA LEU A 177 21.74 21.87 7.69
C LEU A 177 21.02 23.10 7.10
N ASP A 178 19.96 22.90 6.32
CA ASP A 178 19.15 23.99 5.76
C ASP A 178 17.93 24.26 6.66
N ASP A 179 17.92 25.39 7.36
CA ASP A 179 16.82 25.81 8.25
C ASP A 179 15.46 25.96 7.52
N PHE A 180 15.45 25.98 6.18
CA PHE A 180 14.22 25.97 5.39
C PHE A 180 13.64 24.58 5.15
N LEU A 181 14.36 23.52 5.50
CA LEU A 181 13.99 22.14 5.25
C LEU A 181 13.85 21.35 6.56
N LYS A 182 13.11 20.26 6.49
CA LYS A 182 12.99 19.27 7.56
C LYS A 182 12.86 17.88 6.94
N VAL A 183 13.35 16.89 7.66
CA VAL A 183 13.23 15.47 7.32
C VAL A 183 12.19 14.84 8.24
N GLU A 184 11.32 14.03 7.67
CA GLU A 184 10.26 13.30 8.37
C GLU A 184 10.34 11.86 7.89
N GLU A 185 10.57 10.94 8.80
CA GLU A 185 10.69 9.52 8.48
C GLU A 185 9.37 8.79 8.76
N SER A 186 9.07 7.79 7.94
CA SER A 186 7.94 6.90 8.22
C SER A 186 8.24 5.98 9.42
N PRO A 187 7.19 5.47 10.09
CA PRO A 187 7.34 4.42 11.08
C PRO A 187 8.05 3.19 10.51
N VAL A 188 8.93 2.58 11.30
CA VAL A 188 9.67 1.37 10.93
C VAL A 188 8.72 0.17 10.95
N ILE A 189 8.21 -0.19 9.77
CA ILE A 189 7.32 -1.35 9.57
C ILE A 189 7.85 -2.34 8.53
N ASN A 190 9.04 -2.11 7.97
CA ASN A 190 9.58 -2.90 6.87
C ASN A 190 10.81 -3.68 7.31
N THR A 191 10.99 -4.85 6.72
CA THR A 191 12.12 -5.74 7.02
C THR A 191 12.84 -6.12 5.73
N VAL A 192 14.12 -5.77 5.61
CA VAL A 192 15.00 -6.32 4.59
C VAL A 192 15.44 -7.70 5.05
N PHE A 193 15.32 -8.71 4.19
CA PHE A 193 15.71 -10.08 4.52
C PHE A 193 16.52 -10.73 3.38
N LEU A 194 17.33 -11.71 3.75
CA LEU A 194 17.98 -12.65 2.84
C LEU A 194 17.11 -13.91 2.72
N GLY A 195 16.47 -14.10 1.57
CA GLY A 195 15.58 -15.21 1.27
C GLY A 195 16.34 -16.42 0.72
N MET A 196 15.85 -17.61 1.06
CA MET A 196 16.41 -18.88 0.62
C MET A 196 15.29 -19.83 0.19
N ASN A 197 15.33 -20.34 -1.03
CA ASN A 197 14.36 -21.34 -1.48
C ASN A 197 14.81 -22.74 -1.08
N ASN A 198 14.16 -23.33 -0.08
CA ASN A 198 14.53 -24.63 0.50
C ASN A 198 14.30 -25.84 -0.42
N THR A 199 13.80 -25.64 -1.65
CA THR A 199 13.66 -26.69 -2.68
C THR A 199 14.88 -26.78 -3.59
N LEU A 200 15.82 -25.84 -3.49
CA LEU A 200 17.02 -25.75 -4.30
C LEU A 200 18.26 -26.05 -3.44
N ALA A 201 19.12 -26.95 -3.88
CA ALA A 201 20.41 -27.17 -3.22
C ALA A 201 21.31 -25.92 -3.36
N PRO A 202 22.11 -25.57 -2.33
CA PRO A 202 22.26 -26.22 -1.03
C PRO A 202 21.30 -25.72 0.07
N PHE A 203 20.29 -24.92 -0.29
CA PHE A 203 19.35 -24.30 0.65
C PHE A 203 18.33 -25.28 1.23
N ASP A 204 18.25 -26.51 0.72
CA ASP A 204 17.51 -27.61 1.34
C ASP A 204 18.14 -28.08 2.67
N ASN A 205 19.42 -27.80 2.89
CA ASN A 205 20.15 -28.18 4.10
C ASN A 205 19.98 -27.16 5.23
N LEU A 206 19.40 -27.59 6.35
CA LEU A 206 19.16 -26.75 7.53
C LEU A 206 20.44 -26.15 8.13
N LEU A 207 21.48 -26.97 8.32
CA LEU A 207 22.73 -26.52 8.93
C LEU A 207 23.42 -25.47 8.05
N PHE A 208 23.28 -25.60 6.73
CA PHE A 208 23.78 -24.60 5.80
C PHE A 208 23.06 -23.25 5.99
N ARG A 209 21.72 -23.24 6.02
CA ARG A 209 20.95 -22.00 6.25
C ARG A 209 21.26 -21.35 7.61
N GLN A 210 21.38 -22.15 8.66
CA GLN A 210 21.76 -21.68 10.00
C GLN A 210 23.19 -21.08 10.03
N ALA A 211 24.12 -21.67 9.29
CA ALA A 211 25.47 -21.12 9.17
C ALA A 211 25.46 -19.73 8.50
N LEU A 212 24.70 -19.55 7.41
CA LEU A 212 24.54 -18.23 6.77
C LEU A 212 23.91 -17.22 7.74
N ALA A 213 22.87 -17.61 8.46
CA ALA A 213 22.18 -16.73 9.42
C ALA A 213 23.10 -16.26 10.55
N THR A 214 24.03 -17.10 11.00
CA THR A 214 24.99 -16.80 12.08
C THR A 214 26.17 -15.96 11.58
N ALA A 215 26.45 -15.98 10.28
CA ALA A 215 27.62 -15.31 9.69
C ALA A 215 27.44 -13.81 9.44
N ILE A 216 26.22 -13.29 9.56
CA ILE A 216 25.88 -11.94 9.11
C ILE A 216 25.90 -10.91 10.25
N ASP A 217 26.63 -9.80 10.08
CA ASP A 217 26.66 -8.68 11.03
C ASP A 217 25.59 -7.64 10.67
N ARG A 218 24.37 -7.91 11.14
CA ARG A 218 23.18 -7.08 10.86
C ARG A 218 23.31 -5.64 11.33
N GLN A 219 24.01 -5.41 12.45
CA GLN A 219 24.18 -4.06 12.98
C GLN A 219 25.09 -3.25 12.06
N LYS A 220 26.18 -3.88 11.59
CA LYS A 220 27.05 -3.27 10.58
C LYS A 220 26.28 -2.92 9.30
N LEU A 221 25.43 -3.82 8.80
CA LEU A 221 24.60 -3.54 7.62
C LEU A 221 23.69 -2.31 7.83
N ALA A 222 22.98 -2.24 8.98
CA ALA A 222 22.11 -1.13 9.31
C ALA A 222 22.88 0.21 9.35
N ASP A 223 23.99 0.24 10.08
CA ASP A 223 24.82 1.44 10.30
C ASP A 223 25.44 1.97 8.99
N ASP A 224 25.94 1.07 8.14
CA ASP A 224 26.71 1.45 6.95
C ASP A 224 25.85 1.79 5.73
N LEU A 225 24.62 1.23 5.62
CA LEU A 225 23.85 1.27 4.37
C LEU A 225 22.44 1.88 4.47
N PHE A 226 21.78 1.87 5.64
CA PHE A 226 20.36 2.22 5.75
C PHE A 226 20.09 3.51 6.55
N GLY A 227 21.12 4.16 7.09
CA GLY A 227 21.00 5.42 7.81
C GLY A 227 20.68 5.26 9.30
N SER A 228 20.62 6.38 10.02
CA SER A 228 20.64 6.39 11.49
C SER A 228 19.41 5.81 12.18
N SER A 229 18.30 5.66 11.46
CA SER A 229 17.03 5.18 12.01
C SER A 229 16.79 3.70 11.74
N ALA A 230 17.61 3.08 10.89
CA ALA A 230 17.58 1.65 10.65
C ALA A 230 18.07 0.88 11.88
N GLN A 231 17.54 -0.32 12.06
CA GLN A 231 17.88 -1.19 13.19
C GLN A 231 18.19 -2.59 12.68
N SER A 232 19.08 -3.31 13.38
CA SER A 232 19.27 -4.73 13.12
C SER A 232 17.96 -5.48 13.38
N ALA A 233 17.61 -6.41 12.48
CA ALA A 233 16.37 -7.18 12.61
C ALA A 233 16.62 -8.52 13.33
N ASP A 234 15.98 -8.70 14.48
CA ASP A 234 15.97 -9.98 15.21
C ASP A 234 14.90 -10.95 14.68
N GLU A 235 13.82 -10.42 14.10
CA GLU A 235 12.67 -11.17 13.62
C GLU A 235 12.16 -10.61 12.29
N LEU A 236 11.15 -11.24 11.71
CA LEU A 236 10.51 -10.73 10.51
C LEU A 236 9.62 -9.52 10.81
N VAL A 237 8.95 -9.52 11.96
CA VAL A 237 7.97 -8.49 12.36
C VAL A 237 8.65 -7.44 13.24
N PRO A 238 8.64 -6.15 12.87
CA PRO A 238 9.17 -5.08 13.72
C PRO A 238 8.40 -4.89 15.03
N VAL A 239 9.06 -4.33 16.04
CA VAL A 239 8.51 -4.12 17.40
C VAL A 239 7.27 -3.20 17.45
N LEU A 240 7.01 -2.43 16.38
CA LEU A 240 5.89 -1.49 16.35
C LEU A 240 4.51 -2.20 16.32
N PHE A 241 4.45 -3.46 15.88
CA PHE A 241 3.20 -4.21 15.80
C PHE A 241 2.70 -4.61 17.19
N PRO A 242 1.42 -4.34 17.55
CA PRO A 242 0.88 -4.67 18.87
C PRO A 242 0.91 -6.16 19.22
N THR A 243 0.83 -7.01 18.21
CA THR A 243 0.99 -8.47 18.29
C THR A 243 1.86 -8.93 17.13
N GLY A 244 2.67 -9.97 17.33
CA GLY A 244 3.44 -10.64 16.28
C GLY A 244 4.95 -10.51 16.40
N HIS A 245 5.44 -9.47 17.06
CA HIS A 245 6.85 -9.39 17.48
C HIS A 245 7.00 -10.14 18.81
N SER A 246 8.00 -11.01 18.95
CA SER A 246 8.25 -11.70 20.21
C SER A 246 9.10 -10.88 21.15
N ASN A 247 8.68 -10.75 22.40
CA ASN A 247 9.49 -10.13 23.45
C ASN A 247 10.57 -11.07 24.03
N THR A 248 10.61 -12.33 23.58
CA THR A 248 11.49 -13.37 24.16
C THR A 248 12.49 -13.97 23.18
N SER A 249 12.28 -13.79 21.88
CA SER A 249 13.26 -14.16 20.86
C SER A 249 14.43 -13.19 20.87
N THR A 250 15.63 -13.69 20.57
CA THR A 250 16.87 -12.90 20.56
C THR A 250 17.56 -12.93 19.19
N GLY A 251 16.78 -13.10 18.11
CA GLY A 251 17.29 -13.20 16.75
C GLY A 251 18.42 -14.21 16.55
N TYR A 252 19.21 -13.99 15.50
CA TYR A 252 20.45 -14.73 15.23
C TYR A 252 21.65 -13.97 15.79
N VAL A 253 22.46 -14.64 16.60
CA VAL A 253 23.67 -14.03 17.17
C VAL A 253 24.81 -14.13 16.16
N TYR A 254 25.34 -12.98 15.73
CA TYR A 254 26.49 -12.92 14.84
C TYR A 254 27.72 -13.59 15.47
N ASN A 255 28.26 -14.61 14.81
CA ASN A 255 29.47 -15.32 15.24
C ASN A 255 30.10 -16.11 14.08
N THR A 256 31.17 -15.59 13.48
CA THR A 256 31.84 -16.20 12.33
C THR A 256 32.47 -17.56 12.65
N GLU A 257 33.04 -17.76 13.84
CA GLU A 257 33.61 -19.05 14.26
C GLU A 257 32.52 -20.12 14.37
N LYS A 258 31.37 -19.77 14.96
CA LYS A 258 30.23 -20.68 15.09
C LYS A 258 29.59 -20.98 13.74
N ALA A 259 29.52 -19.98 12.86
CA ALA A 259 29.05 -20.16 11.49
C ALA A 259 29.95 -21.13 10.72
N GLN A 260 31.28 -21.00 10.81
CA GLN A 260 32.24 -21.94 10.20
C GLN A 260 32.08 -23.38 10.75
N GLU A 261 31.94 -23.52 12.07
CA GLU A 261 31.69 -24.83 12.69
C GLU A 261 30.41 -25.46 12.15
N THR A 262 29.32 -24.70 12.10
CA THR A 262 28.01 -25.16 11.61
C THR A 262 28.06 -25.49 10.12
N LEU A 263 28.75 -24.68 9.32
CA LEU A 263 28.95 -24.91 7.89
C LEU A 263 29.69 -26.23 7.63
N SER A 264 30.72 -26.55 8.42
CA SER A 264 31.47 -27.81 8.28
C SER A 264 30.59 -29.06 8.49
N GLN A 265 29.55 -28.95 9.34
CA GLN A 265 28.59 -30.02 9.60
C GLN A 265 27.54 -30.16 8.50
N SER A 266 27.31 -29.11 7.70
CA SER A 266 26.39 -29.14 6.56
C SER A 266 26.91 -30.00 5.39
N ASN A 267 28.22 -30.29 5.35
CA ASN A 267 28.90 -30.92 4.21
C ASN A 267 28.80 -30.12 2.90
N PHE A 268 28.65 -28.79 2.99
CA PHE A 268 28.71 -27.90 1.83
C PHE A 268 30.08 -27.97 1.15
N ASP A 269 30.08 -28.02 -0.18
CA ASP A 269 31.30 -27.96 -0.98
C ASP A 269 31.81 -26.52 -1.06
N LEU A 270 32.93 -26.23 -0.39
CA LEU A 270 33.55 -24.89 -0.39
C LEU A 270 34.10 -24.46 -1.76
N ASP A 271 34.15 -25.37 -2.73
CA ASP A 271 34.44 -25.03 -4.12
C ASP A 271 33.20 -24.64 -4.93
N GLN A 272 31.99 -24.92 -4.42
CA GLN A 272 30.75 -24.43 -4.99
C GLN A 272 30.60 -22.92 -4.75
N GLU A 273 30.28 -22.19 -5.81
CA GLU A 273 29.94 -20.77 -5.76
C GLU A 273 28.43 -20.59 -5.66
N LEU A 274 27.98 -19.76 -4.71
CA LEU A 274 26.58 -19.40 -4.55
C LEU A 274 26.25 -18.21 -5.43
N VAL A 275 25.09 -18.21 -6.07
CA VAL A 275 24.58 -17.05 -6.80
C VAL A 275 23.68 -16.23 -5.88
N LEU A 276 24.08 -15.00 -5.56
CA LEU A 276 23.24 -14.03 -4.84
C LEU A 276 22.54 -13.13 -5.86
N SER A 277 21.23 -13.32 -6.03
CA SER A 277 20.43 -12.54 -6.98
C SER A 277 19.69 -11.40 -6.29
N TYR A 278 19.58 -10.24 -6.92
CA TYR A 278 18.90 -9.09 -6.33
C TYR A 278 18.41 -8.10 -7.38
N ASP A 279 17.39 -7.31 -7.05
CA ASP A 279 16.99 -6.16 -7.87
C ASP A 279 18.06 -5.07 -7.75
N GLN A 280 18.66 -4.69 -8.87
CA GLN A 280 19.69 -3.65 -8.91
C GLN A 280 19.13 -2.22 -8.79
N THR A 281 17.81 -2.06 -8.77
CA THR A 281 17.15 -0.75 -8.69
C THR A 281 17.17 -0.23 -7.26
N SER A 282 17.70 0.97 -7.07
CA SER A 282 17.67 1.68 -5.78
C SER A 282 16.24 2.06 -5.40
N SER A 283 15.88 1.87 -4.13
CA SER A 283 14.57 2.23 -3.56
C SER A 283 14.73 2.87 -2.18
N GLY A 284 13.65 3.43 -1.62
CA GLY A 284 13.68 3.95 -0.25
C GLY A 284 14.00 2.88 0.80
N LEU A 285 13.54 1.64 0.57
CA LEU A 285 13.77 0.52 1.48
C LEU A 285 15.14 -0.14 1.32
N ILE A 286 15.69 -0.19 0.10
CA ILE A 286 17.06 -0.67 -0.19
C ILE A 286 17.78 0.38 -1.05
N PRO A 287 18.45 1.36 -0.42
CA PRO A 287 19.08 2.48 -1.12
C PRO A 287 20.28 2.07 -1.97
N TYR A 288 21.05 1.06 -1.54
CA TYR A 288 22.30 0.64 -2.18
C TYR A 288 22.35 -0.87 -2.41
N PRO A 289 21.57 -1.42 -3.36
CA PRO A 289 21.48 -2.87 -3.57
C PRO A 289 22.83 -3.52 -3.88
N ASP A 290 23.64 -2.92 -4.77
CA ASP A 290 24.97 -3.47 -5.10
C ASP A 290 25.92 -3.51 -3.88
N LYS A 291 25.92 -2.45 -3.06
CA LYS A 291 26.76 -2.41 -1.85
C LYS A 291 26.30 -3.43 -0.79
N LEU A 292 24.99 -3.61 -0.64
CA LEU A 292 24.44 -4.64 0.24
C LEU A 292 24.87 -6.03 -0.24
N ALA A 293 24.82 -6.28 -1.55
CA ALA A 293 25.26 -7.54 -2.14
C ALA A 293 26.76 -7.79 -1.93
N GLU A 294 27.60 -6.77 -2.12
CA GLU A 294 29.04 -6.82 -1.89
C GLU A 294 29.39 -7.11 -0.43
N GLU A 295 28.72 -6.45 0.53
CA GLU A 295 28.95 -6.67 1.95
C GLU A 295 28.50 -8.08 2.38
N LEU A 296 27.31 -8.53 1.94
CA LEU A 296 26.86 -9.90 2.18
C LEU A 296 27.83 -10.93 1.60
N ALA A 297 28.34 -10.71 0.39
CA ALA A 297 29.35 -11.58 -0.21
C ALA A 297 30.67 -11.57 0.60
N GLN A 298 31.07 -10.42 1.14
CA GLN A 298 32.24 -10.30 2.01
C GLN A 298 32.05 -11.05 3.33
N GLU A 299 30.89 -10.94 3.98
CA GLU A 299 30.58 -11.64 5.22
C GLU A 299 30.54 -13.16 5.03
N LEU A 300 29.89 -13.64 3.97
CA LEU A 300 29.86 -15.07 3.64
C LEU A 300 31.26 -15.61 3.26
N LYS A 301 32.10 -14.78 2.63
CA LYS A 301 33.50 -15.14 2.36
C LYS A 301 34.31 -15.38 3.63
N MET A 302 34.00 -14.70 4.74
CA MET A 302 34.70 -14.92 6.02
C MET A 302 34.51 -16.34 6.56
N ILE A 303 33.41 -17.02 6.20
CA ILE A 303 33.16 -18.41 6.58
C ILE A 303 33.57 -19.42 5.49
N GLY A 304 34.19 -18.95 4.41
CA GLY A 304 34.67 -19.79 3.30
C GLY A 304 33.68 -19.97 2.14
N VAL A 305 32.51 -19.34 2.19
CA VAL A 305 31.51 -19.41 1.12
C VAL A 305 31.85 -18.41 0.01
N LYS A 306 31.94 -18.89 -1.24
CA LYS A 306 32.15 -18.04 -2.42
C LYS A 306 30.80 -17.59 -2.95
N VAL A 307 30.67 -16.30 -3.28
CA VAL A 307 29.42 -15.71 -3.78
C VAL A 307 29.68 -15.00 -5.11
N GLN A 308 28.93 -15.39 -6.13
CA GLN A 308 28.77 -14.68 -7.39
C GLN A 308 27.57 -13.74 -7.28
N LEU A 309 27.78 -12.45 -7.49
CA LEU A 309 26.71 -11.47 -7.56
C LEU A 309 25.97 -11.56 -8.90
N ASN A 310 24.65 -11.52 -8.83
CA ASN A 310 23.74 -11.56 -9.99
C ASN A 310 22.72 -10.43 -9.89
N PRO A 311 23.10 -9.18 -10.19
CA PRO A 311 22.16 -8.07 -10.29
C PRO A 311 21.18 -8.31 -11.45
N LEU A 312 19.89 -8.15 -11.18
CA LEU A 312 18.83 -8.33 -12.16
C LEU A 312 18.00 -7.04 -12.30
N PRO A 313 17.52 -6.71 -13.51
CA PRO A 313 16.47 -5.72 -13.68
C PRO A 313 15.20 -6.13 -12.91
N THR A 314 14.46 -5.17 -12.36
CA THR A 314 13.26 -5.42 -11.52
C THR A 314 12.29 -6.45 -12.10
N GLN A 315 11.92 -6.31 -13.39
CA GLN A 315 10.96 -7.23 -14.01
C GLN A 315 11.48 -8.68 -14.07
N GLU A 316 12.77 -8.86 -14.38
CA GLU A 316 13.41 -10.18 -14.44
C GLU A 316 13.57 -10.77 -13.03
N PHE A 317 13.90 -9.94 -12.04
CA PHE A 317 13.99 -10.34 -10.64
C PHE A 317 12.63 -10.85 -10.12
N GLN A 318 11.57 -10.07 -10.31
CA GLN A 318 10.20 -10.44 -9.88
C GLN A 318 9.70 -11.71 -10.59
N GLN A 319 9.96 -11.82 -11.90
CA GLN A 319 9.64 -13.03 -12.65
C GLN A 319 10.40 -14.26 -12.09
N SER A 320 11.70 -14.13 -11.85
CA SER A 320 12.51 -15.23 -11.33
C SER A 320 12.11 -15.64 -9.90
N LEU A 321 11.69 -14.68 -9.07
CA LEU A 321 11.12 -14.94 -7.74
C LEU A 321 9.82 -15.73 -7.83
N SER A 322 8.85 -15.26 -8.63
CA SER A 322 7.54 -15.92 -8.78
C SER A 322 7.63 -17.32 -9.39
N GLU A 323 8.64 -17.56 -10.24
CA GLU A 323 8.93 -18.89 -10.81
C GLU A 323 9.75 -19.79 -9.85
N GLY A 324 10.16 -19.28 -8.68
CA GLY A 324 10.91 -20.01 -7.67
C GLY A 324 12.33 -20.39 -8.11
N LYS A 325 12.91 -19.63 -9.04
CA LYS A 325 14.23 -19.93 -9.63
C LYS A 325 15.40 -19.40 -8.81
N LEU A 326 15.15 -18.46 -7.91
CA LEU A 326 16.20 -17.84 -7.10
C LEU A 326 16.48 -18.68 -5.85
N GLY A 327 17.72 -19.18 -5.74
CA GLY A 327 18.16 -19.93 -4.56
C GLY A 327 18.46 -19.03 -3.36
N LEU A 328 19.24 -17.97 -3.58
CA LEU A 328 19.60 -16.95 -2.60
C LEU A 328 19.34 -15.57 -3.19
N TYR A 329 18.62 -14.73 -2.46
CA TYR A 329 18.31 -13.36 -2.86
C TYR A 329 18.04 -12.50 -1.65
N PHE A 330 18.10 -11.18 -1.78
CA PHE A 330 17.56 -10.28 -0.77
C PHE A 330 16.45 -9.40 -1.33
N MET A 331 15.51 -9.01 -0.48
CA MET A 331 14.48 -8.03 -0.79
C MET A 331 13.96 -7.37 0.49
N ALA A 332 13.26 -6.26 0.33
CA ALA A 332 12.47 -5.68 1.41
C ALA A 332 11.07 -6.30 1.42
N PHE A 333 10.56 -6.55 2.63
CA PHE A 333 9.18 -6.93 2.86
C PHE A 333 8.46 -5.80 3.59
N SER A 334 7.34 -5.37 3.03
CA SER A 334 6.42 -4.42 3.65
C SER A 334 5.09 -5.14 3.90
N PRO A 335 4.49 -5.01 5.09
CA PRO A 335 3.15 -5.51 5.32
C PRO A 335 2.15 -4.67 4.50
N ASP A 336 1.13 -5.33 3.97
CA ASP A 336 0.10 -4.69 3.15
C ASP A 336 -1.00 -4.05 4.02
N TYR A 337 -1.17 -4.50 5.27
CA TYR A 337 -2.18 -4.03 6.23
C TYR A 337 -1.63 -4.08 7.68
N PRO A 338 -2.22 -3.33 8.64
CA PRO A 338 -1.70 -3.16 10.00
C PRO A 338 -1.93 -4.39 10.91
N ASP A 339 -1.46 -5.57 10.50
CA ASP A 339 -1.47 -6.78 11.31
C ASP A 339 -0.25 -7.64 10.96
N ALA A 340 0.36 -8.26 11.97
CA ALA A 340 1.53 -9.11 11.76
C ALA A 340 1.25 -10.33 10.87
N ASN A 341 -0.01 -10.76 10.75
CA ASN A 341 -0.41 -11.76 9.77
C ASN A 341 0.04 -11.40 8.34
N SER A 342 0.13 -10.11 8.01
CA SER A 342 0.58 -9.64 6.70
C SER A 342 2.04 -9.99 6.40
N PHE A 343 2.86 -10.38 7.39
CA PHE A 343 4.19 -10.94 7.18
C PHE A 343 4.16 -12.45 7.05
N PHE A 344 3.38 -13.12 7.91
CA PHE A 344 3.43 -14.57 8.05
C PHE A 344 2.62 -15.29 6.98
N GLU A 345 1.39 -14.86 6.72
CA GLU A 345 0.47 -15.53 5.79
C GLU A 345 1.03 -15.61 4.37
N PRO A 346 1.55 -14.52 3.75
CA PRO A 346 2.05 -14.60 2.38
C PRO A 346 3.24 -15.54 2.23
N LEU A 347 4.07 -15.70 3.27
CA LEU A 347 5.30 -16.47 3.21
C LEU A 347 5.12 -17.92 3.65
N PHE A 348 4.37 -18.17 4.72
CA PHE A 348 4.38 -19.45 5.44
C PHE A 348 3.02 -20.14 5.58
N SER A 349 1.95 -19.65 4.94
CA SER A 349 0.65 -20.33 4.99
C SER A 349 0.58 -21.55 4.06
N GLN A 350 1.38 -21.57 3.00
CA GLN A 350 1.44 -22.61 1.98
C GLN A 350 2.82 -22.61 1.29
N ASP A 351 3.09 -23.61 0.45
CA ASP A 351 4.31 -23.62 -0.37
C ASP A 351 4.40 -22.31 -1.17
N ASN A 352 5.56 -21.66 -1.11
CA ASN A 352 5.76 -20.34 -1.69
C ASN A 352 7.08 -20.32 -2.50
N PRO A 353 7.09 -19.86 -3.76
CA PRO A 353 8.31 -19.77 -4.59
C PRO A 353 9.49 -19.03 -3.94
N MET A 354 9.23 -18.08 -3.03
CA MET A 354 10.23 -17.29 -2.32
C MET A 354 11.02 -18.10 -1.28
N ILE A 355 10.39 -19.07 -0.60
CA ILE A 355 11.03 -19.83 0.49
C ILE A 355 11.02 -21.35 0.28
N GLY A 356 10.29 -21.83 -0.72
CA GLY A 356 10.10 -23.24 -1.03
C GLY A 356 8.91 -23.87 -0.30
N LYS A 357 9.14 -25.04 0.29
CA LYS A 357 8.12 -25.81 1.02
C LYS A 357 7.86 -25.22 2.39
N THR A 358 6.59 -25.15 2.75
CA THR A 358 6.13 -24.68 4.06
C THR A 358 6.03 -25.83 5.07
N ASP A 359 6.25 -25.52 6.35
CA ASP A 359 5.99 -26.44 7.45
C ASP A 359 4.49 -26.44 7.80
N PRO A 360 3.78 -27.57 7.71
CA PRO A 360 2.35 -27.65 8.04
C PRO A 360 2.02 -27.19 9.46
N VAL A 361 2.95 -27.30 10.42
CA VAL A 361 2.75 -26.80 11.78
C VAL A 361 2.63 -25.28 11.78
N VAL A 362 3.50 -24.58 11.05
CA VAL A 362 3.48 -23.12 10.92
C VAL A 362 2.21 -22.64 10.22
N ALA A 363 1.82 -23.30 9.12
CA ALA A 363 0.56 -23.01 8.45
C ALA A 363 -0.64 -23.17 9.39
N GLY A 364 -0.64 -24.19 10.24
CA GLY A 364 -1.65 -24.40 11.28
C GLY A 364 -1.70 -23.30 12.34
N LYS A 365 -0.53 -22.75 12.74
CA LYS A 365 -0.44 -21.63 13.68
C LYS A 365 -0.99 -20.33 13.10
N ILE A 366 -0.73 -20.06 11.82
CA ILE A 366 -1.32 -18.92 11.09
C ILE A 366 -2.85 -19.06 11.06
N ALA A 367 -3.36 -20.24 10.67
CA ALA A 367 -4.80 -20.49 10.64
C ALA A 367 -5.46 -20.35 12.01
N ALA A 368 -4.79 -20.79 13.09
CA ALA A 368 -5.27 -20.62 14.45
C ALA A 368 -5.31 -19.15 14.89
N ALA A 369 -4.28 -18.37 14.51
CA ALA A 369 -4.23 -16.93 14.78
C ALA A 369 -5.33 -16.16 14.02
N LEU A 370 -5.72 -16.61 12.83
CA LEU A 370 -6.82 -16.03 12.04
C LEU A 370 -8.22 -16.34 12.59
N ALA A 371 -8.36 -17.42 13.36
CA ALA A 371 -9.65 -17.92 13.85
C ALA A 371 -10.04 -17.46 15.26
N THR A 372 -9.34 -16.48 15.84
CA THR A 372 -9.57 -16.01 17.21
C THR A 372 -9.42 -14.50 17.34
N SER A 373 -10.07 -13.88 18.34
CA SER A 373 -9.86 -12.46 18.70
C SER A 373 -9.09 -12.28 20.01
N ASP A 374 -8.70 -13.37 20.67
CA ASP A 374 -7.90 -13.31 21.89
C ASP A 374 -6.44 -12.98 21.54
N THR A 375 -6.01 -11.77 21.89
CA THR A 375 -4.66 -11.26 21.59
C THR A 375 -3.56 -12.09 22.26
N THR A 376 -3.86 -12.77 23.38
CA THR A 376 -2.91 -13.68 24.03
C THR A 376 -2.68 -14.91 23.15
N VAL A 377 -3.76 -15.53 22.68
CA VAL A 377 -3.69 -16.69 21.79
C VAL A 377 -3.06 -16.33 20.46
N ILE A 378 -3.37 -15.13 19.91
CA ILE A 378 -2.73 -14.62 18.69
C ILE A 378 -1.21 -14.50 18.89
N GLN A 379 -0.77 -13.85 19.96
CA GLN A 379 0.66 -13.68 20.25
C GLN A 379 1.37 -15.02 20.46
N GLU A 380 0.79 -15.96 21.21
CA GLU A 380 1.36 -17.30 21.41
C GLU A 380 1.60 -18.04 20.08
N ASN A 381 0.66 -17.96 19.14
CA ASN A 381 0.84 -18.56 17.81
C ASN A 381 1.96 -17.85 17.02
N TYR A 382 2.06 -16.52 17.10
CA TYR A 382 3.13 -15.78 16.44
C TYR A 382 4.51 -16.01 17.07
N ASP A 383 4.60 -16.16 18.39
CA ASP A 383 5.83 -16.54 19.08
C ASP A 383 6.35 -17.91 18.59
N ASP A 384 5.46 -18.89 18.45
CA ASP A 384 5.80 -20.21 17.87
C ASP A 384 6.33 -20.09 16.44
N ILE A 385 5.76 -19.19 15.63
CA ILE A 385 6.19 -18.95 14.24
C ILE A 385 7.56 -18.26 14.23
N ASN A 386 7.78 -17.25 15.07
CA ASN A 386 9.07 -16.56 15.17
C ASN A 386 10.19 -17.50 15.64
N GLU A 387 9.91 -18.35 16.64
CA GLU A 387 10.85 -19.38 17.08
C GLU A 387 11.15 -20.37 15.94
N TRP A 388 10.15 -20.77 15.17
CA TRP A 388 10.35 -21.60 13.99
C TRP A 388 11.19 -20.91 12.92
N VAL A 389 10.94 -19.64 12.60
CA VAL A 389 11.74 -18.87 11.61
C VAL A 389 13.19 -18.84 12.05
N LYS A 390 13.46 -18.53 13.32
CA LYS A 390 14.80 -18.54 13.90
C LYS A 390 15.49 -19.92 13.82
N ASN A 391 14.76 -20.98 14.13
CA ASN A 391 15.33 -22.32 14.19
C ASN A 391 15.50 -22.96 12.80
N GLN A 392 14.60 -22.69 11.86
CA GLN A 392 14.62 -23.27 10.52
C GLN A 392 15.35 -22.43 9.48
N ALA A 393 15.57 -21.13 9.75
CA ALA A 393 16.19 -20.18 8.85
C ALA A 393 15.64 -20.27 7.40
N PRO A 394 14.32 -20.21 7.17
CA PRO A 394 13.75 -20.18 5.81
C PRO A 394 14.11 -18.87 5.08
N LEU A 395 14.27 -17.82 5.87
CA LEU A 395 14.81 -16.52 5.51
C LEU A 395 15.58 -15.96 6.71
N ILE A 396 16.38 -14.94 6.47
CA ILE A 396 17.20 -14.29 7.48
C ILE A 396 16.83 -12.80 7.49
N PRO A 397 16.11 -12.31 8.51
CA PRO A 397 15.92 -10.87 8.69
C PRO A 397 17.29 -10.19 8.84
N LEU A 398 17.46 -9.06 8.17
CA LEU A 398 18.70 -8.29 8.15
C LEU A 398 18.53 -6.98 8.89
N VAL A 399 17.64 -6.12 8.39
CA VAL A 399 17.51 -4.74 8.84
C VAL A 399 16.04 -4.33 8.84
N TYR A 400 15.57 -3.73 9.93
CA TYR A 400 14.34 -2.97 9.92
C TYR A 400 14.62 -1.58 9.37
N THR A 401 13.86 -1.20 8.35
CA THR A 401 14.09 0.03 7.59
C THR A 401 12.81 0.87 7.49
N ASN A 402 12.98 2.15 7.24
CA ASN A 402 11.93 3.12 6.97
C ASN A 402 12.28 3.96 5.75
N GLU A 403 11.33 4.79 5.32
CA GLU A 403 11.56 5.75 4.25
C GLU A 403 11.69 7.16 4.83
N ALA A 404 12.66 7.91 4.33
CA ALA A 404 12.83 9.31 4.65
C ALA A 404 12.17 10.19 3.58
N TYR A 405 11.42 11.19 4.06
CA TYR A 405 10.82 12.25 3.26
C TYR A 405 11.41 13.58 3.71
N ALA A 406 11.47 14.55 2.81
CA ALA A 406 11.90 15.89 3.17
C ALA A 406 10.94 16.94 2.66
N TYR A 407 10.72 17.98 3.46
CA TYR A 407 9.75 19.03 3.18
C TYR A 407 10.34 20.39 3.51
N ARG A 408 9.78 21.45 2.89
CA ARG A 408 10.00 22.80 3.38
C ARG A 408 9.39 22.95 4.77
N THR A 409 10.04 23.69 5.66
CA THR A 409 9.53 24.00 7.00
C THR A 409 8.19 24.74 6.98
N ALA A 410 7.84 25.36 5.85
CA ALA A 410 6.56 26.00 5.61
C ALA A 410 5.37 25.01 5.43
N VAL A 411 5.64 23.71 5.26
CA VAL A 411 4.61 22.66 5.22
C VAL A 411 4.27 22.24 6.65
N ASP A 412 3.05 22.52 7.06
CA ASP A 412 2.52 22.19 8.39
C ASP A 412 1.67 20.92 8.35
N GLY A 413 1.51 20.24 9.51
CA GLY A 413 0.69 19.03 9.65
C GLY A 413 1.17 17.85 8.84
N ILE A 414 2.49 17.67 8.73
CA ILE A 414 3.08 16.49 8.08
C ILE A 414 2.85 15.30 8.98
N LEU A 415 2.33 14.23 8.39
CA LEU A 415 2.19 12.93 9.02
C LEU A 415 2.45 11.86 7.95
N ASN A 416 3.63 11.28 8.02
CA ASN A 416 4.03 10.15 7.19
C ASN A 416 3.71 8.89 7.98
N GLY A 417 2.54 8.32 7.73
CA GLY A 417 2.09 7.13 8.42
C GLY A 417 2.77 5.88 7.87
N ALA A 418 2.64 4.78 8.61
CA ALA A 418 3.14 3.48 8.22
C ALA A 418 2.66 3.00 6.85
N PHE A 419 1.44 3.39 6.45
CA PHE A 419 0.83 2.99 5.18
C PHE A 419 0.66 4.17 4.20
N GLY A 420 1.50 5.20 4.32
CA GLY A 420 1.55 6.34 3.42
C GLY A 420 1.30 7.69 4.08
N GLU A 421 1.43 8.75 3.28
CA GLU A 421 1.40 10.12 3.75
C GLU A 421 -0.03 10.68 3.84
N SER A 422 -0.30 11.41 4.92
CA SER A 422 -1.58 12.06 5.14
C SER A 422 -1.61 13.47 4.54
N PHE A 423 -1.58 13.60 3.21
CA PHE A 423 -1.68 14.91 2.55
C PHE A 423 -2.94 15.70 2.93
N ALA A 424 -4.03 15.01 3.26
CA ALA A 424 -5.27 15.61 3.75
C ALA A 424 -5.06 16.45 5.02
N GLN A 425 -4.08 16.09 5.86
CA GLN A 425 -3.73 16.81 7.06
C GLN A 425 -2.75 17.95 6.80
N MET A 426 -1.97 17.90 5.71
CA MET A 426 -0.96 18.90 5.41
C MET A 426 -1.56 20.28 5.10
N ALA A 427 -0.80 21.34 5.34
CA ALA A 427 -1.16 22.70 4.96
C ALA A 427 0.04 23.54 4.56
N THR A 428 -0.22 24.50 3.67
CA THR A 428 0.71 25.56 3.29
C THR A 428 -0.02 26.90 3.30
N THR A 429 0.72 28.00 3.39
CA THR A 429 0.13 29.36 3.34
C THR A 429 -0.53 29.67 1.99
N THR A 430 -0.05 29.05 0.91
CA THR A 430 -0.61 29.17 -0.45
C THR A 430 -1.78 28.22 -0.69
N LYS A 431 -2.04 27.27 0.22
CA LYS A 431 -2.95 26.13 0.04
C LYS A 431 -2.60 25.24 -1.17
N SER A 432 -1.37 25.34 -1.65
CA SER A 432 -0.85 24.48 -2.71
C SER A 432 0.42 23.78 -2.23
N LEU A 433 0.63 22.55 -2.70
CA LEU A 433 1.81 21.75 -2.41
C LEU A 433 2.34 21.13 -3.72
N THR A 434 3.62 21.32 -4.03
CA THR A 434 4.32 20.55 -5.06
C THR A 434 5.12 19.43 -4.41
N PHE A 435 4.74 18.18 -4.66
CA PHE A 435 5.42 17.01 -4.13
C PHE A 435 6.16 16.28 -5.26
N MET A 436 7.47 16.03 -5.09
CA MET A 436 8.28 15.34 -6.08
C MET A 436 8.63 13.93 -5.61
N GLN A 437 8.11 12.94 -6.32
CA GLN A 437 8.29 11.53 -5.98
C GLN A 437 9.32 10.84 -6.88
N ALA A 438 9.65 9.58 -6.61
CA ALA A 438 10.68 8.86 -7.37
C ALA A 438 10.19 8.55 -8.78
N ASP A 439 9.04 7.88 -8.90
CA ASP A 439 8.55 7.37 -10.17
C ASP A 439 7.25 8.00 -10.63
N LYS A 440 7.06 7.97 -11.95
CA LYS A 440 5.78 8.34 -12.58
C LYS A 440 4.70 7.33 -12.16
N PRO A 441 3.50 7.77 -11.76
CA PRO A 441 2.41 6.84 -11.52
C PRO A 441 2.06 6.07 -12.79
N GLY A 442 1.84 4.75 -12.67
CA GLY A 442 1.43 3.89 -13.78
C GLY A 442 -0.01 4.16 -14.21
N THR A 443 -0.96 3.45 -13.60
CA THR A 443 -2.39 3.70 -13.76
C THR A 443 -2.98 4.21 -12.45
N LEU A 444 -4.10 4.95 -12.51
CA LEU A 444 -4.81 5.45 -11.33
C LEU A 444 -5.91 4.49 -10.87
N TRP A 445 -5.94 3.26 -11.40
CA TRP A 445 -6.76 2.19 -10.85
C TRP A 445 -5.89 1.31 -9.93
N PRO A 446 -6.10 1.35 -8.61
CA PRO A 446 -5.23 0.67 -7.63
C PRO A 446 -5.12 -0.85 -7.78
N VAL A 447 -6.02 -1.45 -8.56
CA VAL A 447 -6.09 -2.89 -8.84
C VAL A 447 -4.97 -3.35 -9.78
N ASP A 448 -4.60 -2.50 -10.74
CA ASP A 448 -3.67 -2.83 -11.81
C ASP A 448 -2.22 -2.49 -11.45
N PHE A 449 -2.01 -1.32 -10.84
CA PHE A 449 -0.65 -0.82 -10.61
C PHE A 449 -0.47 -0.35 -9.16
N SER A 450 0.52 -0.94 -8.49
CA SER A 450 0.64 -0.86 -7.03
C SER A 450 2.00 -0.39 -6.53
N SER A 451 2.71 0.43 -7.29
CA SER A 451 3.87 1.14 -6.73
C SER A 451 3.40 2.12 -5.65
N GLU A 452 4.25 2.37 -4.65
CA GLU A 452 3.95 3.35 -3.60
C GLU A 452 3.61 4.72 -4.19
N ASP A 453 4.33 5.12 -5.24
CA ASP A 453 4.13 6.36 -5.99
C ASP A 453 2.74 6.48 -6.64
N THR A 454 2.18 5.37 -7.14
CA THR A 454 0.79 5.34 -7.61
C THR A 454 -0.18 5.35 -6.43
N LEU A 455 0.06 4.51 -5.42
CA LEU A 455 -0.85 4.38 -4.27
C LEU A 455 -0.97 5.68 -3.47
N ARG A 456 0.10 6.48 -3.41
CA ARG A 456 0.11 7.83 -2.83
C ARG A 456 -0.97 8.72 -3.43
N ILE A 457 -1.12 8.70 -4.74
CA ILE A 457 -2.10 9.52 -5.45
C ILE A 457 -3.50 8.92 -5.31
N THR A 458 -3.65 7.60 -5.48
CA THR A 458 -4.98 6.98 -5.48
C THR A 458 -5.65 7.04 -4.11
N ARG A 459 -4.89 6.98 -2.99
CA ARG A 459 -5.39 7.22 -1.63
C ARG A 459 -5.99 8.61 -1.41
N LEU A 460 -5.70 9.59 -2.28
CA LEU A 460 -6.30 10.93 -2.22
C LEU A 460 -7.62 11.02 -2.98
N VAL A 461 -7.80 10.13 -3.96
CA VAL A 461 -8.91 10.15 -4.91
C VAL A 461 -10.01 9.17 -4.49
N PHE A 462 -9.64 8.01 -3.96
CA PHE A 462 -10.55 6.94 -3.61
C PHE A 462 -10.44 6.59 -2.12
N ASP A 463 -11.56 6.16 -1.53
CA ASP A 463 -11.60 5.59 -0.19
C ASP A 463 -11.92 4.09 -0.25
N THR A 464 -11.43 3.34 0.73
CA THR A 464 -11.71 1.92 1.00
C THR A 464 -12.83 1.76 2.03
N LEU A 465 -13.31 0.53 2.28
CA LEU A 465 -14.33 0.26 3.30
C LEU A 465 -13.85 0.65 4.71
N THR A 466 -12.63 0.27 5.04
CA THR A 466 -11.90 0.67 6.26
C THR A 466 -10.66 1.46 5.85
N SER A 467 -10.02 2.16 6.78
CA SER A 467 -8.73 2.80 6.56
C SER A 467 -7.78 2.48 7.69
N TYR A 468 -6.56 3.02 7.65
CA TYR A 468 -5.57 2.82 8.69
C TYR A 468 -5.30 4.13 9.41
N ASP A 469 -5.21 4.06 10.74
CA ASP A 469 -4.75 5.19 11.54
C ASP A 469 -3.27 5.44 11.22
N PRO A 470 -2.93 6.61 10.64
CA PRO A 470 -1.55 6.92 10.28
C PRO A 470 -0.60 7.03 11.49
N ALA A 471 -1.13 7.15 12.71
CA ALA A 471 -0.36 7.25 13.94
C ALA A 471 -0.35 5.97 14.79
N ALA A 472 -1.33 5.07 14.65
CA ALA A 472 -1.56 4.00 15.63
C ALA A 472 -1.38 2.55 15.12
N LEU A 473 -1.06 2.30 13.84
CA LEU A 473 -1.08 0.95 13.24
C LEU A 473 -2.38 0.18 13.53
N LEU A 474 -3.52 0.86 13.40
CA LEU A 474 -4.83 0.27 13.65
C LEU A 474 -5.75 0.44 12.45
N THR A 475 -6.58 -0.56 12.20
CA THR A 475 -7.71 -0.43 11.28
C THR A 475 -8.80 0.44 11.90
N GLN A 476 -9.32 1.39 11.14
CA GLN A 476 -10.37 2.33 11.56
C GLN A 476 -11.47 2.46 10.49
N PRO A 477 -12.64 3.03 10.83
CA PRO A 477 -13.70 3.31 9.86
C PRO A 477 -13.25 4.17 8.67
N SER A 478 -13.86 3.92 7.50
CA SER A 478 -13.74 4.76 6.30
C SER A 478 -15.12 4.85 5.64
N LEU A 479 -15.33 4.29 4.45
CA LEU A 479 -16.66 4.26 3.82
C LEU A 479 -17.66 3.39 4.60
N ALA A 480 -17.19 2.37 5.31
CA ALA A 480 -17.95 1.70 6.35
C ALA A 480 -17.83 2.49 7.66
N ASP A 481 -18.97 2.89 8.22
CA ASP A 481 -19.04 3.55 9.52
C ASP A 481 -18.79 2.55 10.66
N THR A 482 -19.32 1.33 10.50
CA THR A 482 -19.09 0.20 11.43
C THR A 482 -19.03 -1.12 10.67
N TRP A 483 -18.45 -2.13 11.31
CA TRP A 483 -18.46 -3.51 10.82
C TRP A 483 -18.57 -4.50 11.99
N SER A 484 -19.00 -5.73 11.69
CA SER A 484 -19.09 -6.83 12.65
C SER A 484 -18.88 -8.17 11.97
N SER A 485 -18.33 -9.14 12.68
CA SER A 485 -18.24 -10.53 12.23
C SER A 485 -19.25 -11.44 12.92
N ASN A 486 -19.48 -12.62 12.35
CA ASN A 486 -19.94 -13.77 13.13
C ASN A 486 -18.85 -14.27 14.09
N ALA A 487 -19.19 -15.24 14.95
CA ALA A 487 -18.28 -15.75 15.98
C ALA A 487 -17.04 -16.47 15.40
N ASP A 488 -17.16 -17.03 14.20
CA ASP A 488 -16.13 -17.83 13.54
C ASP A 488 -15.30 -17.03 12.53
N PHE A 489 -15.52 -15.72 12.41
CA PHE A 489 -14.85 -14.83 11.43
C PHE A 489 -14.99 -15.26 9.97
N THR A 490 -16.08 -15.94 9.63
CA THR A 490 -16.41 -16.40 8.27
C THR A 490 -17.49 -15.56 7.59
N GLU A 491 -18.12 -14.64 8.32
CA GLU A 491 -19.09 -13.70 7.76
C GLU A 491 -18.83 -12.32 8.34
N TRP A 492 -18.76 -11.30 7.47
CA TRP A 492 -18.53 -9.91 7.84
C TRP A 492 -19.63 -9.03 7.26
N THR A 493 -20.21 -8.18 8.11
CA THR A 493 -21.19 -7.15 7.72
C THR A 493 -20.57 -5.77 7.86
N PHE A 494 -20.67 -4.95 6.83
CA PHE A 494 -20.23 -3.55 6.82
C PHE A 494 -21.44 -2.64 6.63
N LEU A 495 -21.59 -1.67 7.53
CA LEU A 495 -22.59 -0.60 7.42
C LEU A 495 -21.91 0.61 6.80
N LEU A 496 -22.31 0.95 5.57
CA LEU A 496 -21.78 2.08 4.81
C LEU A 496 -22.32 3.40 5.36
N ARG A 497 -21.50 4.44 5.28
CA ARG A 497 -21.93 5.82 5.53
C ARG A 497 -23.03 6.21 4.55
N TYR A 498 -23.95 7.04 5.04
CA TYR A 498 -25.03 7.58 4.22
C TYR A 498 -24.56 8.79 3.42
N ASP A 499 -25.14 8.96 2.22
CA ASP A 499 -25.00 10.16 1.38
C ASP A 499 -23.56 10.53 1.02
N VAL A 500 -22.64 9.55 0.97
CA VAL A 500 -21.26 9.78 0.52
C VAL A 500 -21.25 10.05 -0.99
N PRO A 501 -20.80 11.21 -1.46
CA PRO A 501 -20.75 11.51 -2.88
C PRO A 501 -19.41 11.09 -3.49
N PHE A 502 -19.46 10.45 -4.64
CA PHE A 502 -18.37 10.46 -5.60
C PHE A 502 -18.12 11.88 -6.12
N SER A 503 -16.96 12.10 -6.73
CA SER A 503 -16.51 13.42 -7.20
C SER A 503 -17.35 14.03 -8.34
N ASP A 504 -18.18 13.22 -9.00
CA ASP A 504 -19.19 13.63 -9.99
C ASP A 504 -20.58 13.90 -9.37
N GLY A 505 -20.76 13.57 -8.08
CA GLY A 505 -22.00 13.75 -7.33
C GLY A 505 -22.90 12.51 -7.24
N LYS A 506 -22.55 11.37 -7.88
CA LYS A 506 -23.25 10.11 -7.63
C LYS A 506 -23.08 9.72 -6.16
N THR A 507 -24.16 9.27 -5.53
CA THR A 507 -24.11 8.76 -4.15
C THR A 507 -23.63 7.32 -4.15
N LEU A 508 -22.63 7.02 -3.32
CA LEU A 508 -22.15 5.67 -3.02
C LEU A 508 -23.29 4.79 -2.51
N ASP A 509 -23.39 3.58 -3.03
CA ASP A 509 -24.21 2.53 -2.43
C ASP A 509 -23.53 1.15 -2.43
N ALA A 510 -24.16 0.17 -1.81
CA ALA A 510 -23.63 -1.19 -1.66
C ALA A 510 -23.33 -1.90 -2.99
N ASN A 511 -23.96 -1.53 -4.10
CA ASN A 511 -23.65 -2.12 -5.40
C ASN A 511 -22.29 -1.66 -5.92
N ASP A 512 -21.82 -0.46 -5.56
CA ASP A 512 -20.47 0.00 -5.88
C ASP A 512 -19.40 -0.90 -5.25
N VAL A 513 -19.65 -1.34 -4.01
CA VAL A 513 -18.79 -2.28 -3.31
C VAL A 513 -18.80 -3.64 -4.00
N VAL A 514 -19.99 -4.18 -4.31
CA VAL A 514 -20.11 -5.46 -5.02
C VAL A 514 -19.41 -5.39 -6.38
N ALA A 515 -19.62 -4.33 -7.16
CA ALA A 515 -18.99 -4.16 -8.47
C ALA A 515 -17.46 -4.05 -8.38
N THR A 516 -16.95 -3.30 -7.40
CA THR A 516 -15.51 -3.13 -7.15
C THR A 516 -14.84 -4.47 -6.88
N PHE A 517 -15.38 -5.26 -5.95
CA PHE A 517 -14.81 -6.55 -5.62
C PHE A 517 -15.06 -7.58 -6.74
N ALA A 518 -16.21 -7.55 -7.42
CA ALA A 518 -16.50 -8.44 -8.55
C ALA A 518 -15.50 -8.28 -9.70
N ALA A 519 -15.08 -7.05 -10.01
CA ALA A 519 -14.05 -6.79 -11.03
C ALA A 519 -12.71 -7.49 -10.72
N GLN A 520 -12.43 -7.78 -9.45
CA GLN A 520 -11.21 -8.47 -9.02
C GLN A 520 -11.44 -9.97 -8.79
N ALA A 521 -12.58 -10.33 -8.19
CA ALA A 521 -12.86 -11.65 -7.65
C ALA A 521 -13.50 -12.64 -8.63
N ASP A 522 -14.25 -12.17 -9.63
CA ASP A 522 -15.07 -13.03 -10.50
C ASP A 522 -14.67 -12.85 -11.96
N ARG A 523 -14.08 -13.89 -12.59
CA ARG A 523 -13.67 -13.80 -14.01
C ARG A 523 -14.82 -13.66 -14.98
N THR A 524 -16.06 -13.88 -14.53
CA THR A 524 -17.26 -13.68 -15.34
C THR A 524 -17.79 -12.25 -15.27
N SER A 525 -17.26 -11.42 -14.37
CA SER A 525 -17.57 -9.99 -14.32
C SER A 525 -17.17 -9.33 -15.64
N PRO A 526 -18.03 -8.48 -16.24
CA PRO A 526 -17.68 -7.74 -17.44
C PRO A 526 -16.56 -6.71 -17.21
N ASN A 527 -16.25 -6.43 -15.94
CA ASN A 527 -15.20 -5.50 -15.52
C ASN A 527 -13.93 -6.23 -15.05
N HIS A 528 -13.89 -7.57 -15.16
CA HIS A 528 -12.68 -8.35 -14.92
C HIS A 528 -11.88 -8.49 -16.23
N ARG A 529 -10.61 -8.13 -16.16
CA ARG A 529 -9.69 -8.04 -17.29
C ARG A 529 -8.64 -9.14 -17.17
N PRO A 530 -8.65 -10.14 -18.08
CA PRO A 530 -7.74 -11.29 -17.99
C PRO A 530 -6.27 -10.93 -18.26
N ASP A 531 -6.01 -9.73 -18.77
CA ASP A 531 -4.67 -9.18 -18.99
C ASP A 531 -4.03 -8.58 -17.74
N LEU A 532 -4.77 -8.46 -16.62
CA LEU A 532 -4.26 -7.95 -15.35
C LEU A 532 -3.89 -9.07 -14.38
N ASN A 533 -2.93 -8.80 -13.50
CA ASN A 533 -2.44 -9.80 -12.54
C ASN A 533 -3.26 -9.88 -11.25
N TYR A 534 -3.89 -8.79 -10.79
CA TYR A 534 -4.64 -8.76 -9.52
C TYR A 534 -3.82 -9.26 -8.31
N ASP A 535 -2.54 -8.90 -8.22
CA ASP A 535 -1.60 -9.47 -7.24
C ASP A 535 -2.07 -9.30 -5.79
N TYR A 536 -2.64 -8.14 -5.45
CA TYR A 536 -3.20 -7.88 -4.13
C TYR A 536 -4.39 -8.79 -3.80
N TYR A 537 -5.32 -8.95 -4.75
CA TYR A 537 -6.47 -9.84 -4.57
C TYR A 537 -6.00 -11.27 -4.36
N GLN A 538 -5.13 -11.78 -5.24
CA GLN A 538 -4.66 -13.16 -5.15
C GLN A 538 -3.88 -13.43 -3.86
N ARG A 539 -3.04 -12.48 -3.42
CA ARG A 539 -2.28 -12.59 -2.17
C ARG A 539 -3.18 -12.64 -0.93
N MET A 540 -4.28 -11.89 -0.92
CA MET A 540 -5.13 -11.75 0.27
C MET A 540 -6.32 -12.69 0.31
N PHE A 541 -6.86 -13.01 -0.87
CA PHE A 541 -8.12 -13.72 -1.03
C PHE A 541 -8.02 -14.96 -1.92
N GLY A 542 -6.80 -15.35 -2.33
CA GLY A 542 -6.56 -16.57 -3.09
C GLY A 542 -7.15 -16.52 -4.50
N ASN A 543 -7.67 -17.65 -4.97
CA ASN A 543 -8.13 -17.78 -6.34
C ASN A 543 -9.42 -17.01 -6.61
N PHE A 544 -9.67 -16.74 -7.90
CA PHE A 544 -10.92 -16.14 -8.37
C PHE A 544 -12.10 -17.12 -8.28
N MET A 545 -13.32 -16.61 -8.09
CA MET A 545 -14.54 -17.41 -7.86
C MET A 545 -14.94 -18.31 -9.04
N LYS A 546 -14.72 -17.89 -10.28
CA LYS A 546 -15.08 -18.63 -11.51
C LYS A 546 -14.03 -18.38 -12.57
#